data_AF-A0A8H7D6Q1-F1
#
_entry.id   AF-A0A8H7D6Q1-F1
#
_cell.length_a   1.000
_cell.length_b   1.000
_cell.length_c   1.000
_cell.angle_alpha   90.00
_cell.angle_beta   90.00
_cell.angle_gamma   90.00
#
_symmetry.space_group_name_H-M   'P 1'
#
loop_
_entity.id
_entity.type
_entity.pdbx_description
1 polymer ?
#
loop_
_entity_poly.entity_id
_entity_poly.type
_entity_poly.pdbx_seq_one_letter_code
_entity_poly.pdbx_strand_id
1 'polypeptide(L)'
;MYLSWAAITASALLSSLVAGQSTSLSTQYSSIDTCGEVDAELKLPSLLWPFNTISVGIIKECLCISAIPQYIAENELILGVIALFGKNALIAELTSMVNSCAGHAQCYYPLNSVPSCQSGNPCFFSCTNGYTAYPSGTHPTQCVCSSPYTECNGKCGTFQGCPSTYYAKRDLTGGERCSKGYTACPIPGRGAKSWECIDTQTELESCGGCVYSDLSASLLGLAGTDCTAIPGVSDVSCIDGRCVVRKCVPGYNLGGTYSECIYSGDQDTQVLAEYVYGAEDHQL
;
A
#
# COMPACT_ATOMS: atom_id res chain seq x y z
N MET A 1 31.26 -60.75 34.14
CA MET A 1 30.68 -61.36 32.93
C MET A 1 29.19 -61.11 32.97
N TYR A 2 28.69 -60.28 32.02
CA TYR A 2 27.35 -60.26 31.37
C TYR A 2 26.07 -60.33 32.25
N LEU A 3 24.95 -59.62 32.04
CA LEU A 3 24.46 -58.61 31.09
C LEU A 3 23.04 -58.22 31.56
N SER A 4 22.66 -56.95 31.32
CA SER A 4 21.29 -56.48 30.97
C SER A 4 20.19 -56.51 32.07
N TRP A 5 19.18 -55.63 32.10
CA TRP A 5 18.49 -54.91 31.04
C TRP A 5 18.09 -53.49 31.47
N ALA A 6 18.29 -52.51 30.58
CA ALA A 6 17.79 -51.16 30.70
C ALA A 6 16.31 -51.12 30.26
N ALA A 7 15.43 -50.60 31.12
CA ALA A 7 14.07 -50.23 30.75
C ALA A 7 14.07 -48.75 30.33
N ILE A 8 13.97 -48.50 29.02
CA ILE A 8 13.77 -47.16 28.48
C ILE A 8 12.26 -46.96 28.36
N THR A 9 11.69 -46.15 29.25
CA THR A 9 10.30 -45.70 29.16
C THR A 9 10.18 -44.65 28.07
N ALA A 10 9.39 -44.94 27.04
CA ALA A 10 9.02 -44.00 26.00
C ALA A 10 8.05 -42.94 26.56
N SER A 11 8.54 -41.73 26.77
CA SER A 11 7.70 -40.57 27.05
C SER A 11 7.39 -39.86 25.73
N ALA A 12 6.18 -40.05 25.22
CA ALA A 12 5.66 -39.27 24.09
C ALA A 12 5.36 -37.84 24.56
N LEU A 13 6.19 -36.87 24.17
CA LEU A 13 5.89 -35.45 24.32
C LEU A 13 4.98 -35.03 23.15
N LEU A 14 3.70 -34.84 23.46
CA LEU A 14 2.73 -34.16 22.61
C LEU A 14 3.09 -32.67 22.58
N SER A 15 3.80 -32.23 21.54
CA SER A 15 3.95 -30.81 21.22
C SER A 15 2.68 -30.31 20.55
N SER A 16 1.80 -29.69 21.32
CA SER A 16 0.66 -28.93 20.80
C SER A 16 1.19 -27.74 20.01
N LEU A 17 1.09 -27.80 18.68
CA LEU A 17 1.20 -26.63 17.80
C LEU A 17 -0.01 -25.74 18.07
N VAL A 18 0.15 -24.74 18.93
CA VAL A 18 -0.76 -23.60 18.95
C VAL A 18 -0.47 -22.82 17.68
N ALA A 19 -1.29 -23.04 16.65
CA ALA A 19 -1.39 -22.13 15.53
C ALA A 19 -1.89 -20.79 16.08
N GLY A 20 -0.96 -19.91 16.42
CA GLY A 20 -1.26 -18.52 16.67
C GLY A 20 -1.87 -17.95 15.39
N GLN A 21 -3.19 -17.73 15.39
CA GLN A 21 -3.83 -16.88 14.40
C GLN A 21 -3.28 -15.48 14.62
N SER A 22 -2.23 -15.13 13.88
CA SER A 22 -1.87 -13.75 13.64
C SER A 22 -3.00 -13.14 12.81
N THR A 23 -4.02 -12.61 13.49
CA THR A 23 -4.88 -11.59 12.89
C THR A 23 -3.98 -10.38 12.63
N SER A 24 -3.30 -10.36 11.49
CA SER A 24 -2.74 -9.14 10.96
C SER A 24 -3.93 -8.24 10.64
N LEU A 25 -4.29 -7.37 11.59
CA LEU A 25 -4.93 -6.11 11.22
C LEU A 25 -3.92 -5.46 10.26
N SER A 26 -4.20 -5.52 8.96
CA SER A 26 -3.51 -4.70 7.99
C SER A 26 -3.79 -3.26 8.37
N THR A 27 -2.90 -2.63 9.12
CA THR A 27 -2.97 -1.20 9.37
C THR A 27 -2.80 -0.54 8.00
N GLN A 28 -3.91 -0.20 7.36
CA GLN A 28 -3.88 0.43 6.04
C GLN A 28 -3.37 1.86 6.23
N TYR A 29 -2.10 2.08 5.88
CA TYR A 29 -1.46 3.38 5.88
C TYR A 29 -1.65 4.06 4.52
N SER A 30 -1.90 5.36 4.54
CA SER A 30 -1.99 6.17 3.32
C SER A 30 -0.61 6.52 2.77
N SER A 31 0.39 6.68 3.65
CA SER A 31 1.74 7.09 3.29
C SER A 31 2.73 6.79 4.43
N ILE A 32 4.02 6.72 4.07
CA ILE A 32 5.15 6.58 4.99
C ILE A 32 6.13 7.71 4.67
N ASP A 33 6.68 8.34 5.69
CA ASP A 33 7.69 9.40 5.56
C ASP A 33 8.73 9.32 6.67
N THR A 34 9.83 10.04 6.54
CA THR A 34 10.77 10.27 7.64
C THR A 34 10.74 11.74 8.00
N CYS A 35 10.49 12.01 9.28
CA CYS A 35 10.35 13.37 9.80
C CYS A 35 11.23 13.58 11.02
N GLY A 36 11.65 14.82 11.25
CA GLY A 36 12.47 15.16 12.39
C GLY A 36 12.56 16.67 12.61
N GLU A 37 12.87 17.03 13.86
CA GLU A 37 13.20 18.41 14.22
C GLU A 37 14.67 18.67 13.92
N VAL A 38 14.90 19.36 12.80
CA VAL A 38 16.23 19.79 12.42
C VAL A 38 16.60 21.01 13.25
N ASP A 39 17.70 20.92 14.00
CA ASP A 39 18.34 22.04 14.70
C ASP A 39 19.85 21.95 14.43
N ALA A 40 20.25 22.31 13.20
CA ALA A 40 21.62 22.16 12.74
C ALA A 40 22.00 23.21 11.69
N GLU A 41 23.31 23.43 11.56
CA GLU A 41 23.88 24.32 10.55
C GLU A 41 23.90 23.65 9.18
N LEU A 42 23.22 24.27 8.21
CA LEU A 42 23.20 23.84 6.81
C LEU A 42 24.56 24.11 6.17
N LYS A 43 25.25 23.04 5.77
CA LYS A 43 26.58 23.08 5.15
C LYS A 43 26.49 22.50 3.75
N LEU A 44 26.83 23.31 2.75
CA LEU A 44 26.82 22.87 1.36
C LEU A 44 28.24 22.75 0.82
N PRO A 45 28.52 21.77 -0.08
CA PRO A 45 29.83 21.65 -0.69
C PRO A 45 30.12 22.90 -1.54
N SER A 46 31.33 23.46 -1.39
CA SER A 46 31.74 24.62 -2.17
C SER A 46 31.92 24.24 -3.63
N LEU A 47 31.29 24.99 -4.54
CA LEU A 47 31.40 24.78 -5.98
C LEU A 47 32.84 25.01 -6.50
N LEU A 48 33.60 25.89 -5.82
CA LEU A 48 34.97 26.24 -6.19
C LEU A 48 36.02 25.34 -5.51
N TRP A 49 35.68 24.71 -4.38
CA TRP A 49 36.61 23.93 -3.56
C TRP A 49 35.92 22.67 -3.03
N PRO A 50 35.98 21.53 -3.74
CA PRO A 50 35.12 20.37 -3.47
C PRO A 50 35.35 19.69 -2.11
N PHE A 51 36.46 20.01 -1.42
CA PHE A 51 36.77 19.50 -0.08
C PHE A 51 36.33 20.43 1.06
N ASN A 52 35.76 21.60 0.74
CA ASN A 52 35.33 22.59 1.72
C ASN A 52 33.81 22.75 1.68
N THR A 53 33.21 22.95 2.84
CA THR A 53 31.79 23.29 2.96
C THR A 53 31.61 24.77 3.27
N ILE A 54 30.55 25.37 2.73
CA ILE A 54 30.11 26.73 3.07
C ILE A 54 28.92 26.62 4.02
N SER A 55 29.00 27.32 5.14
CA SER A 55 27.85 27.46 6.04
C SER A 55 26.88 28.48 5.46
N VAL A 56 25.62 28.06 5.30
CA VAL A 56 24.54 28.90 4.79
C VAL A 56 23.75 29.53 5.94
N GLY A 57 23.59 28.79 7.04
CA GLY A 57 22.85 29.23 8.21
C GLY A 57 22.32 28.07 9.04
N ILE A 58 21.67 28.38 10.16
CA ILE A 58 21.06 27.38 11.04
C ILE A 58 19.63 27.13 10.57
N ILE A 59 19.27 25.86 10.39
CA ILE A 59 17.90 25.40 10.15
C ILE A 59 17.36 24.89 11.48
N LYS A 60 16.26 25.51 11.93
CA LYS A 60 15.53 25.15 13.15
C LYS A 60 14.06 24.95 12.82
N GLU A 61 13.73 23.79 12.24
CA GLU A 61 12.40 23.51 11.70
C GLU A 61 12.07 22.02 11.80
N CYS A 62 10.80 21.68 11.99
CA CYS A 62 10.34 20.31 11.88
C CYS A 62 10.05 19.98 10.42
N LEU A 63 10.83 19.08 9.82
CA LEU A 63 10.73 18.75 8.41
C LEU A 63 10.54 17.25 8.20
N CYS A 64 9.71 16.94 7.21
CA CYS A 64 9.57 15.60 6.64
C CYS A 64 10.24 15.56 5.26
N ILE A 65 10.83 14.43 4.88
CA ILE A 65 11.56 14.30 3.60
C ILE A 65 10.65 14.65 2.41
N SER A 66 9.39 14.18 2.42
CA SER A 66 8.46 14.48 1.32
C SER A 66 8.12 15.97 1.19
N ALA A 67 8.24 16.76 2.27
CA ALA A 67 7.93 18.19 2.31
C ALA A 67 9.13 19.08 1.92
N ILE A 68 10.35 18.55 1.86
CA ILE A 68 11.56 19.31 1.53
C ILE A 68 11.45 20.09 0.21
N PRO A 69 10.94 19.53 -0.90
CA PRO A 69 10.85 20.26 -2.16
C PRO A 69 9.95 21.50 -2.08
N GLN A 70 8.87 21.43 -1.29
CA GLN A 70 7.96 22.54 -1.06
C GLN A 70 8.59 23.58 -0.12
N TYR A 71 9.21 23.14 0.98
CA TYR A 71 9.95 24.01 1.89
C TYR A 71 11.00 24.86 1.17
N ILE A 72 11.76 24.26 0.24
CA ILE A 72 12.74 24.95 -0.59
C ILE A 72 12.09 26.01 -1.50
N ALA A 73 10.88 25.74 -2.00
CA ALA A 73 10.18 26.65 -2.90
C ALA A 73 9.56 27.86 -2.17
N GLU A 74 9.21 27.70 -0.90
CA GLU A 74 8.53 28.72 -0.10
C GLU A 74 9.50 29.60 0.69
N ASN A 75 10.72 29.14 0.96
CA ASN A 75 11.69 29.88 1.76
C ASN A 75 12.59 30.78 0.87
N GLU A 76 12.38 32.09 0.95
CA GLU A 76 13.12 33.08 0.16
C GLU A 76 14.64 33.04 0.37
N LEU A 77 15.11 32.73 1.59
CA LEU A 77 16.54 32.62 1.89
C LEU A 77 17.15 31.45 1.13
N ILE A 78 16.39 30.35 1.00
CA ILE A 78 16.81 29.16 0.28
C ILE A 78 16.80 29.38 -1.23
N LEU A 79 15.86 30.15 -1.77
CA LEU A 79 15.81 30.44 -3.21
C LEU A 79 17.12 31.06 -3.74
N GLY A 80 17.76 31.95 -2.96
CA GLY A 80 19.07 32.52 -3.31
C GLY A 80 20.21 31.49 -3.31
N VAL A 81 20.12 30.47 -2.45
CA VAL A 81 21.12 29.40 -2.31
C VAL A 81 21.03 28.42 -3.48
N ILE A 82 19.83 28.20 -4.05
CA ILE A 82 19.63 27.32 -5.20
C ILE A 82 20.47 27.76 -6.40
N ALA A 83 20.58 29.07 -6.65
CA ALA A 83 21.36 29.60 -7.78
C ALA A 83 22.87 29.31 -7.64
N LEU A 84 23.37 29.13 -6.42
CA LEU A 84 24.79 28.95 -6.12
C LEU A 84 25.19 27.47 -6.01
N PHE A 85 24.33 26.63 -5.44
CA PHE A 85 24.65 25.24 -5.09
C PHE A 85 23.81 24.20 -5.85
N GLY A 86 22.73 24.64 -6.50
CA GLY A 86 21.78 23.77 -7.17
C GLY A 86 20.76 23.13 -6.22
N LYS A 87 19.55 22.93 -6.72
CA LYS A 87 18.42 22.39 -5.95
C LYS A 87 18.71 20.97 -5.40
N ASN A 88 19.41 20.14 -6.17
CA ASN A 88 19.67 18.75 -5.78
C ASN A 88 20.61 18.62 -4.59
N ALA A 89 21.68 19.43 -4.55
CA ALA A 89 22.61 19.44 -3.43
C ALA A 89 21.89 19.85 -2.14
N LEU A 90 20.99 20.83 -2.24
CA LEU A 90 20.20 21.28 -1.11
C LEU A 90 19.19 20.23 -0.62
N ILE A 91 18.48 19.56 -1.53
CA ILE A 91 17.56 18.46 -1.16
C ILE A 91 18.32 17.33 -0.47
N ALA A 92 19.48 16.95 -1.00
CA ALA A 92 20.31 15.89 -0.43
C ALA A 92 20.79 16.25 0.98
N GLU A 93 21.25 17.49 1.18
CA GLU A 93 21.71 17.93 2.49
C GLU A 93 20.57 18.05 3.50
N LEU A 94 19.43 18.66 3.12
CA LEU A 94 18.26 18.72 4.01
C LEU A 94 17.73 17.33 4.37
N THR A 95 17.77 16.39 3.42
CA THR A 95 17.40 14.99 3.65
C THR A 95 18.40 14.33 4.62
N SER A 96 19.69 14.61 4.48
CA SER A 96 20.73 14.16 5.42
C SER A 96 20.50 14.73 6.82
N MET A 97 20.16 16.01 6.92
CA MET A 97 19.86 16.68 8.19
C MET A 97 18.65 16.03 8.87
N VAL A 98 17.56 15.75 8.14
CA VAL A 98 16.39 15.04 8.71
C VAL A 98 16.75 13.63 9.16
N ASN A 99 17.53 12.88 8.38
CA ASN A 99 17.93 11.50 8.74
C ASN A 99 18.95 11.44 9.88
N SER A 100 19.60 12.54 10.24
CA SER A 100 20.64 12.58 11.26
C SER A 100 20.27 13.40 12.50
N CYS A 101 19.15 14.13 12.47
CA CYS A 101 18.73 14.94 13.61
C CYS A 101 18.28 14.06 14.79
N ALA A 102 18.44 14.61 16.00
CA ALA A 102 17.99 13.91 17.20
C ALA A 102 16.46 13.78 17.19
N GLY A 103 15.97 12.58 17.48
CA GLY A 103 14.52 12.32 17.55
C GLY A 103 13.82 12.22 16.19
N HIS A 104 14.55 12.10 15.07
CA HIS A 104 13.91 11.74 13.80
C HIS A 104 13.22 10.37 13.90
N ALA A 105 12.14 10.20 13.16
CA ALA A 105 11.34 8.99 13.16
C ALA A 105 10.78 8.68 11.77
N GLN A 106 10.61 7.38 11.52
CA GLN A 106 9.80 6.92 10.39
C GLN A 106 8.33 6.98 10.80
N CYS A 107 7.58 7.83 10.11
CA CYS A 107 6.20 8.14 10.40
C CYS A 107 5.26 7.36 9.49
N TYR A 108 4.24 6.77 10.10
CA TYR A 108 3.23 5.96 9.42
C TYR A 108 1.90 6.67 9.53
N TYR A 109 1.37 7.15 8.41
CA TYR A 109 0.18 7.98 8.41
C TYR A 109 -1.06 7.16 8.06
N PRO A 110 -2.11 7.19 8.90
CA PRO A 110 -3.34 6.44 8.61
C PRO A 110 -4.09 7.04 7.42
N LEU A 111 -5.01 6.26 6.85
CA LEU A 111 -5.98 6.78 5.88
C LEU A 111 -6.78 7.96 6.46
N ASN A 112 -7.23 8.86 5.58
CA ASN A 112 -7.93 10.09 5.94
C ASN A 112 -7.15 11.00 6.90
N SER A 113 -5.82 11.03 6.80
CA SER A 113 -4.98 11.96 7.55
C SER A 113 -4.14 12.85 6.64
N VAL A 114 -3.75 14.00 7.18
CA VAL A 114 -2.76 14.90 6.58
C VAL A 114 -1.56 14.96 7.52
N PRO A 115 -0.36 14.55 7.04
CA PRO A 115 0.90 14.68 7.77
C PRO A 115 1.20 16.13 8.13
N SER A 116 1.75 16.37 9.31
CA SER A 116 2.27 17.68 9.70
C SER A 116 3.34 17.50 10.78
N CYS A 117 4.59 17.81 10.46
CA CYS A 117 5.68 17.76 11.43
C CYS A 117 5.49 18.85 12.49
N GLN A 118 5.53 18.51 13.77
CA GLN A 118 5.44 19.47 14.87
C GLN A 118 6.60 19.30 15.86
N SER A 119 6.96 20.39 16.54
CA SER A 119 7.97 20.32 17.60
C SER A 119 7.52 19.39 18.74
N GLY A 120 8.40 18.49 19.16
CA GLY A 120 8.16 17.39 20.09
C GLY A 120 7.42 16.19 19.50
N ASN A 121 6.90 16.28 18.27
CA ASN A 121 6.13 15.21 17.61
C ASN A 121 6.30 15.25 16.08
N PRO A 122 7.42 14.71 15.54
CA PRO A 122 7.69 14.74 14.10
C PRO A 122 6.68 13.94 13.28
N CYS A 123 6.01 12.95 13.88
CA CYS A 123 4.99 12.13 13.22
C CYS A 123 3.56 12.62 13.48
N PHE A 124 3.39 13.88 13.86
CA PHE A 124 2.06 14.43 14.04
C PHE A 124 1.26 14.39 12.72
N PHE A 125 -0.03 14.16 12.85
CA PHE A 125 -0.99 14.18 11.75
C PHE A 125 -2.33 14.70 12.24
N SER A 126 -3.11 15.23 11.32
CA SER A 126 -4.49 15.63 11.57
C SER A 126 -5.43 14.78 10.74
N CYS A 127 -6.51 14.31 11.36
CA CYS A 127 -7.57 13.61 10.64
C CYS A 127 -8.36 14.59 9.77
N THR A 128 -8.78 14.11 8.61
CA THR A 128 -9.54 14.85 7.60
C THR A 128 -10.85 14.12 7.30
N ASN A 129 -11.65 14.66 6.39
CA ASN A 129 -12.90 14.04 5.95
C ASN A 129 -13.89 13.69 7.08
N GLY A 130 -13.86 14.43 8.19
CA GLY A 130 -14.74 14.21 9.35
C GLY A 130 -14.31 13.08 10.28
N TYR A 131 -13.16 12.44 10.04
CA TYR A 131 -12.63 11.42 10.94
C TYR A 131 -12.04 12.03 12.20
N THR A 132 -11.96 11.21 13.24
CA THR A 132 -11.43 11.62 14.54
C THR A 132 -10.21 10.81 14.93
N ALA A 133 -9.25 11.45 15.58
CA ALA A 133 -8.00 10.83 15.98
C ALA A 133 -8.24 9.81 17.11
N TYR A 134 -7.66 8.63 16.97
CA TYR A 134 -7.78 7.55 17.94
C TYR A 134 -6.43 6.81 18.12
N PRO A 135 -6.08 6.38 19.34
CA PRO A 135 -6.77 6.66 20.60
C PRO A 135 -6.80 8.16 20.91
N SER A 136 -7.88 8.61 21.57
CA SER A 136 -8.01 10.02 21.95
C SER A 136 -6.94 10.37 22.99
N GLY A 137 -6.08 11.33 22.68
CA GLY A 137 -4.98 11.72 23.55
C GLY A 137 -3.76 12.21 22.78
N THR A 138 -2.58 12.07 23.37
CA THR A 138 -1.32 12.67 22.87
C THR A 138 -0.65 11.89 21.74
N HIS A 139 -1.06 10.64 21.48
CA HIS A 139 -0.45 9.79 20.45
C HIS A 139 -1.52 8.99 19.69
N PRO A 140 -2.36 9.66 18.89
CA PRO A 140 -3.26 8.95 17.99
C PRO A 140 -2.45 8.16 16.96
N THR A 141 -2.95 6.99 16.59
CA THR A 141 -2.32 6.11 15.58
C THR A 141 -3.20 5.90 14.36
N GLN A 142 -4.48 6.28 14.46
CA GLN A 142 -5.47 6.09 13.41
C GLN A 142 -6.50 7.21 13.40
N CYS A 143 -7.15 7.37 12.25
CA CYS A 143 -8.31 8.21 12.06
C CYS A 143 -9.54 7.30 11.94
N VAL A 144 -10.48 7.43 12.87
CA VAL A 144 -11.66 6.55 12.95
C VAL A 144 -12.96 7.32 12.80
N CYS A 145 -13.94 6.66 12.19
CA CYS A 145 -15.31 7.11 12.15
C CYS A 145 -16.11 6.39 13.23
N SER A 146 -16.15 6.98 14.43
CA SER A 146 -16.83 6.39 15.58
C SER A 146 -18.32 6.71 15.58
N SER A 147 -19.13 5.80 16.12
CA SER A 147 -20.56 6.03 16.40
C SER A 147 -20.77 7.35 17.16
N PRO A 148 -21.78 8.17 16.83
CA PRO A 148 -22.94 7.90 15.95
C PRO A 148 -22.72 8.19 14.46
N TYR A 149 -21.50 8.50 14.05
CA TYR A 149 -21.19 8.82 12.66
C TYR A 149 -21.05 7.56 11.81
N THR A 150 -21.28 7.69 10.51
CA THR A 150 -21.15 6.62 9.53
C THR A 150 -20.18 7.07 8.44
N GLU A 151 -19.31 6.17 8.01
CA GLU A 151 -18.45 6.40 6.85
C GLU A 151 -19.25 6.21 5.56
N CYS A 152 -19.15 7.19 4.66
CA CYS A 152 -19.75 7.14 3.34
C CYS A 152 -18.82 7.77 2.30
N ASN A 153 -18.40 7.00 1.28
CA ASN A 153 -17.52 7.44 0.19
C ASN A 153 -16.25 8.17 0.70
N GLY A 154 -15.58 7.60 1.71
CA GLY A 154 -14.37 8.18 2.30
C GLY A 154 -14.60 9.43 3.17
N LYS A 155 -15.85 9.73 3.56
CA LYS A 155 -16.19 10.80 4.50
C LYS A 155 -16.94 10.26 5.71
N CYS A 156 -16.54 10.68 6.90
CA CYS A 156 -17.23 10.37 8.14
C CYS A 156 -18.20 11.50 8.51
N GLY A 157 -19.43 11.15 8.85
CA GLY A 157 -20.44 12.12 9.24
C GLY A 157 -21.81 11.52 9.52
N THR A 158 -22.80 12.38 9.73
CA THR A 158 -24.21 11.96 9.83
C THR A 158 -24.84 11.94 8.45
N PHE A 159 -25.18 10.75 7.97
CA PHE A 159 -25.83 10.55 6.68
C PHE A 159 -27.20 9.90 6.89
N GLN A 160 -28.26 10.44 6.27
CA GLN A 160 -29.59 9.79 6.27
C GLN A 160 -29.62 8.52 5.40
N GLY A 161 -28.62 8.37 4.54
CA GLY A 161 -28.30 7.21 3.74
C GLY A 161 -26.97 7.48 3.04
N CYS A 162 -26.16 6.45 2.79
CA CYS A 162 -24.95 6.61 2.00
C CYS A 162 -25.32 6.41 0.53
N PRO A 163 -25.43 7.48 -0.28
CA PRO A 163 -25.56 7.29 -1.72
C PRO A 163 -24.28 6.58 -2.17
N SER A 164 -24.41 5.39 -2.75
CA SER A 164 -23.33 4.88 -3.58
C SER A 164 -23.00 5.97 -4.61
N THR A 165 -21.74 6.06 -5.02
CA THR A 165 -21.28 6.95 -6.10
C THR A 165 -22.03 6.74 -7.44
N TYR A 166 -23.01 5.85 -7.46
CA TYR A 166 -23.88 5.53 -8.56
C TYR A 166 -25.12 6.39 -8.45
N TYR A 167 -25.11 7.44 -9.26
CA TYR A 167 -26.23 8.13 -9.88
C TYR A 167 -27.62 7.81 -9.34
N ALA A 168 -28.35 8.87 -8.99
CA ALA A 168 -29.71 8.76 -8.51
C ALA A 168 -30.55 7.85 -9.41
N LYS A 169 -31.37 7.00 -8.81
CA LYS A 169 -32.35 6.10 -9.46
C LYS A 169 -33.25 6.77 -10.52
N ARG A 170 -33.25 8.10 -10.59
CA ARG A 170 -33.94 8.94 -11.58
C ARG A 170 -33.24 8.99 -12.95
N ASP A 171 -31.99 8.53 -13.06
CA ASP A 171 -31.24 8.47 -14.33
C ASP A 171 -31.51 7.17 -15.12
N LEU A 172 -32.31 6.24 -14.58
CA LEU A 172 -32.73 5.02 -15.28
C LEU A 172 -33.91 5.33 -16.21
N THR A 173 -33.63 5.59 -17.49
CA THR A 173 -34.68 5.64 -18.51
C THR A 173 -35.14 4.23 -18.87
N GLY A 174 -36.42 3.93 -18.62
CA GLY A 174 -37.19 2.90 -19.33
C GLY A 174 -36.56 1.50 -19.47
N GLY A 175 -36.49 0.74 -18.38
CA GLY A 175 -36.22 -0.72 -18.42
C GLY A 175 -34.77 -1.13 -18.20
N GLU A 176 -33.85 -0.18 -18.14
CA GLU A 176 -32.45 -0.42 -17.76
C GLU A 176 -32.35 -0.66 -16.24
N ARG A 177 -31.63 -1.72 -15.83
CA ARG A 177 -31.39 -2.02 -14.41
C ARG A 177 -30.34 -1.07 -13.81
N CYS A 178 -29.37 -0.62 -14.61
CA CYS A 178 -28.28 0.25 -14.18
C CYS A 178 -28.08 1.43 -15.12
N SER A 179 -27.55 2.54 -14.60
CA SER A 179 -27.21 3.70 -15.40
C SER A 179 -26.14 3.35 -16.43
N LYS A 180 -26.03 4.15 -17.49
CA LYS A 180 -25.03 3.96 -18.55
C LYS A 180 -23.61 3.85 -17.95
N GLY A 181 -22.86 2.84 -18.40
CA GLY A 181 -21.51 2.55 -17.92
C GLY A 181 -21.44 1.49 -16.82
N TYR A 182 -22.60 1.01 -16.34
CA TYR A 182 -22.65 0.04 -15.25
C TYR A 182 -23.39 -1.24 -15.61
N THR A 183 -22.95 -2.32 -14.97
CA THR A 183 -23.47 -3.66 -15.18
C THR A 183 -24.30 -4.08 -13.97
N ALA A 184 -25.50 -4.60 -14.22
CA ALA A 184 -26.36 -5.15 -13.17
C ALA A 184 -25.89 -6.56 -12.77
N CYS A 185 -25.10 -6.64 -11.70
CA CYS A 185 -24.54 -7.89 -11.20
C CYS A 185 -25.46 -8.51 -10.13
N PRO A 186 -25.76 -9.82 -10.21
CA PRO A 186 -26.61 -10.48 -9.23
C PRO A 186 -25.90 -10.61 -7.89
N ILE A 187 -26.66 -10.46 -6.80
CA ILE A 187 -26.14 -10.60 -5.43
C ILE A 187 -26.37 -12.05 -4.98
N PRO A 188 -25.30 -12.85 -4.75
CA PRO A 188 -25.45 -14.22 -4.26
C PRO A 188 -26.24 -14.26 -2.95
N GLY A 189 -27.09 -15.27 -2.78
CA GLY A 189 -27.86 -15.48 -1.54
C GLY A 189 -29.06 -14.54 -1.32
N ARG A 190 -29.32 -13.54 -2.18
CA ARG A 190 -30.48 -12.63 -2.06
C ARG A 190 -31.62 -12.90 -3.07
N GLY A 191 -31.57 -14.02 -3.78
CA GLY A 191 -32.59 -14.47 -4.73
C GLY A 191 -32.43 -13.88 -6.13
N ALA A 192 -33.04 -14.51 -7.15
CA ALA A 192 -32.81 -14.25 -8.58
C ALA A 192 -33.19 -12.83 -9.08
N LYS A 193 -33.81 -12.00 -8.23
CA LYS A 193 -34.19 -10.61 -8.55
C LYS A 193 -33.31 -9.58 -7.85
N SER A 194 -32.36 -9.99 -7.02
CA SER A 194 -31.45 -9.10 -6.32
C SER A 194 -30.20 -8.86 -7.16
N TRP A 195 -29.94 -7.60 -7.47
CA TRP A 195 -28.78 -7.17 -8.24
C TRP A 195 -28.27 -5.84 -7.68
N GLU A 196 -27.01 -5.54 -7.97
CA GLU A 196 -26.36 -4.26 -7.72
C GLU A 196 -25.69 -3.76 -9.00
N CYS A 197 -25.47 -2.45 -9.09
CA CYS A 197 -24.79 -1.85 -10.24
C CYS A 197 -23.30 -1.73 -9.93
N ILE A 198 -22.48 -2.32 -10.80
CA ILE A 198 -21.02 -2.37 -10.64
C ILE A 198 -20.34 -1.77 -11.88
N ASP A 199 -19.23 -1.06 -11.66
CA ASP A 199 -18.33 -0.54 -12.71
C ASP A 199 -17.33 -1.63 -12.98
N THR A 200 -17.67 -2.46 -13.95
CA THR A 200 -16.80 -3.58 -14.30
C THR A 200 -15.52 -3.10 -14.98
N GLN A 201 -15.34 -1.80 -15.23
CA GLN A 201 -14.09 -1.25 -15.78
C GLN A 201 -13.05 -0.94 -14.70
N THR A 202 -13.48 -0.71 -13.46
CA THR A 202 -12.60 -0.25 -12.37
C THR A 202 -12.76 -1.00 -11.05
N GLU A 203 -13.83 -1.76 -10.87
CA GLU A 203 -14.05 -2.54 -9.63
C GLU A 203 -13.17 -3.79 -9.60
N LEU A 204 -12.50 -4.02 -8.47
CA LEU A 204 -11.52 -5.11 -8.31
C LEU A 204 -12.20 -6.48 -8.27
N GLU A 205 -13.32 -6.57 -7.57
CA GLU A 205 -14.03 -7.83 -7.29
C GLU A 205 -14.99 -8.24 -8.43
N SER A 206 -15.04 -7.47 -9.51
CA SER A 206 -15.91 -7.69 -10.67
C SER A 206 -15.30 -7.01 -11.90
N CYS A 207 -14.00 -7.20 -12.09
CA CYS A 207 -13.27 -6.61 -13.17
C CYS A 207 -13.58 -7.32 -14.49
N GLY A 208 -13.96 -6.57 -15.53
CA GLY A 208 -14.34 -7.06 -16.85
C GLY A 208 -15.75 -7.62 -16.96
N GLY A 209 -16.46 -7.85 -15.84
CA GLY A 209 -17.82 -8.38 -15.81
C GLY A 209 -18.29 -8.71 -14.40
N CYS A 210 -19.46 -9.35 -14.26
CA CYS A 210 -19.90 -9.86 -12.94
C CYS A 210 -19.22 -11.18 -12.64
N VAL A 211 -18.53 -11.31 -11.50
CA VAL A 211 -17.91 -12.59 -11.07
C VAL A 211 -18.97 -13.68 -10.93
N TYR A 212 -20.11 -13.33 -10.35
CA TYR A 212 -21.29 -14.17 -10.33
C TYR A 212 -22.16 -13.80 -11.52
N SER A 213 -22.00 -14.51 -12.63
CA SER A 213 -22.80 -14.30 -13.84
C SER A 213 -23.69 -15.51 -14.13
N ASP A 214 -24.64 -15.35 -15.05
CA ASP A 214 -25.39 -16.50 -15.54
C ASP A 214 -24.49 -17.38 -16.42
N LEU A 215 -24.91 -18.63 -16.65
CA LEU A 215 -24.13 -19.59 -17.45
C LEU A 215 -23.84 -19.07 -18.87
N SER A 216 -24.70 -18.19 -19.42
CA SER A 216 -24.51 -17.63 -20.75
C SER A 216 -23.33 -16.66 -20.83
N ALA A 217 -23.16 -15.76 -19.85
CA ALA A 217 -22.03 -14.83 -19.80
C ALA A 217 -20.70 -15.53 -19.51
N SER A 218 -20.71 -16.57 -18.66
CA SER A 218 -19.52 -17.40 -18.42
C SER A 218 -19.07 -18.16 -19.67
N LEU A 219 -20.00 -18.70 -20.46
CA LEU A 219 -19.68 -19.42 -21.71
C LEU A 219 -19.15 -18.51 -22.82
N LEU A 220 -19.46 -17.22 -22.77
CA LEU A 220 -18.99 -16.21 -23.73
C LEU A 220 -17.71 -15.48 -23.28
N GLY A 221 -17.14 -15.85 -22.13
CA GLY A 221 -15.94 -15.19 -21.58
C GLY A 221 -16.20 -13.74 -21.11
N LEU A 222 -17.45 -13.41 -20.81
CA LEU A 222 -17.87 -12.09 -20.31
C LEU A 222 -18.04 -12.08 -18.78
N ALA A 223 -17.61 -13.15 -18.11
CA ALA A 223 -17.61 -13.23 -16.65
C ALA A 223 -16.52 -12.30 -16.08
N GLY A 224 -16.87 -11.68 -14.96
CA GLY A 224 -15.92 -10.89 -14.19
C GLY A 224 -14.83 -11.73 -13.58
N THR A 225 -13.70 -11.08 -13.32
CA THR A 225 -12.60 -11.62 -12.53
C THR A 225 -12.49 -10.82 -11.24
N ASP A 226 -12.36 -11.53 -10.13
CA ASP A 226 -11.92 -10.95 -8.87
C ASP A 226 -10.39 -10.85 -8.90
N CYS A 227 -9.88 -9.63 -9.03
CA CYS A 227 -8.45 -9.39 -9.10
C CYS A 227 -7.73 -9.62 -7.77
N THR A 228 -8.44 -9.59 -6.63
CA THR A 228 -7.83 -9.81 -5.31
C THR A 228 -7.66 -11.30 -5.00
N ALA A 229 -8.44 -12.16 -5.68
CA ALA A 229 -8.29 -13.61 -5.64
C ALA A 229 -7.10 -14.15 -6.48
N ILE A 230 -6.36 -13.30 -7.20
CA ILE A 230 -5.19 -13.73 -7.98
C ILE A 230 -4.11 -14.25 -7.01
N PRO A 231 -3.60 -15.48 -7.18
CA PRO A 231 -2.61 -16.03 -6.26
C PRO A 231 -1.33 -15.20 -6.20
N GLY A 232 -0.83 -14.96 -4.99
CA GLY A 232 0.47 -14.31 -4.77
C GLY A 232 0.49 -12.79 -4.98
N VAL A 233 -0.66 -12.14 -5.23
CA VAL A 233 -0.72 -10.69 -5.38
C VAL A 233 -0.70 -9.98 -4.03
N SER A 234 -0.08 -8.79 -4.01
CA SER A 234 -0.09 -7.86 -2.87
C SER A 234 -0.66 -6.49 -3.23
N ASP A 235 -0.60 -6.11 -4.51
CA ASP A 235 -1.20 -4.89 -5.05
C ASP A 235 -1.71 -5.16 -6.47
N VAL A 236 -2.98 -4.84 -6.70
CA VAL A 236 -3.70 -5.09 -7.96
C VAL A 236 -4.59 -3.90 -8.29
N SER A 237 -4.93 -3.74 -9.55
CA SER A 237 -5.85 -2.72 -10.06
C SER A 237 -6.73 -3.30 -11.15
N CYS A 238 -7.97 -2.82 -11.26
CA CYS A 238 -8.79 -3.05 -12.45
C CYS A 238 -8.67 -1.82 -13.35
N ILE A 239 -8.17 -2.01 -14.57
CA ILE A 239 -7.97 -0.95 -15.55
C ILE A 239 -8.63 -1.39 -16.85
N ASP A 240 -9.63 -0.64 -17.31
CA ASP A 240 -10.42 -0.93 -18.52
C ASP A 240 -10.90 -2.40 -18.56
N GLY A 241 -11.38 -2.88 -17.41
CA GLY A 241 -11.94 -4.23 -17.26
C GLY A 241 -10.89 -5.34 -17.26
N ARG A 242 -9.62 -5.02 -17.01
CA ARG A 242 -8.52 -6.00 -16.91
C ARG A 242 -7.81 -5.88 -15.57
N CYS A 243 -7.56 -7.03 -14.94
CA CYS A 243 -6.71 -7.09 -13.77
C CYS A 243 -5.26 -6.79 -14.15
N VAL A 244 -4.67 -5.82 -13.46
CA VAL A 244 -3.27 -5.42 -13.56
C VAL A 244 -2.62 -5.59 -12.20
N VAL A 245 -1.69 -6.52 -12.10
CA VAL A 245 -0.88 -6.79 -10.92
C VAL A 245 0.29 -5.82 -10.89
N ARG A 246 0.38 -5.03 -9.82
CA ARG A 246 1.46 -4.06 -9.61
C ARG A 246 2.56 -4.62 -8.71
N LYS A 247 2.20 -5.49 -7.77
CA LYS A 247 3.16 -6.05 -6.81
C LYS A 247 2.74 -7.44 -6.32
N CYS A 248 3.71 -8.34 -6.24
CA CYS A 248 3.55 -9.68 -5.66
C CYS A 248 4.02 -9.74 -4.20
N VAL A 249 3.50 -10.71 -3.44
CA VAL A 249 4.01 -11.06 -2.12
C VAL A 249 5.43 -11.68 -2.23
N PRO A 250 6.24 -11.66 -1.15
CA PRO A 250 7.56 -12.29 -1.17
C PRO A 250 7.50 -13.77 -1.59
N GLY A 251 8.45 -14.19 -2.43
CA GLY A 251 8.49 -15.54 -3.01
C GLY A 251 7.72 -15.68 -4.32
N TYR A 252 7.15 -14.59 -4.84
CA TYR A 252 6.53 -14.52 -6.16
C TYR A 252 7.11 -13.37 -6.97
N ASN A 253 7.20 -13.54 -8.29
CA ASN A 253 7.61 -12.54 -9.25
C ASN A 253 6.44 -12.17 -10.18
N LEU A 254 6.43 -10.94 -10.68
CA LEU A 254 5.42 -10.49 -11.65
C LEU A 254 5.53 -11.29 -12.95
N GLY A 255 4.40 -11.84 -13.41
CA GLY A 255 4.30 -12.43 -14.74
C GLY A 255 4.47 -11.39 -15.85
N GLY A 256 4.95 -11.80 -17.02
CA GLY A 256 5.29 -10.87 -18.12
C GLY A 256 4.10 -10.08 -18.67
N THR A 257 2.88 -10.53 -18.46
CA THR A 257 1.64 -9.86 -18.87
C THR A 257 1.04 -8.97 -17.79
N TYR A 258 1.67 -8.86 -16.61
CA TYR A 258 1.15 -8.14 -15.45
C TYR A 258 -0.25 -8.58 -15.02
N SER A 259 -0.64 -9.82 -15.30
CA SER A 259 -1.95 -10.37 -14.93
C SER A 259 -1.86 -11.44 -13.84
N GLU A 260 -0.66 -11.80 -13.39
CA GLU A 260 -0.41 -12.87 -12.44
C GLU A 260 0.90 -12.67 -11.66
N CYS A 261 1.01 -13.39 -10.55
CA CYS A 261 2.25 -13.57 -9.80
C CYS A 261 2.69 -15.02 -9.91
N ILE A 262 3.93 -15.25 -10.35
CA ILE A 262 4.51 -16.58 -10.57
C ILE A 262 5.43 -16.89 -9.39
N TYR A 263 5.26 -18.05 -8.78
CA TYR A 263 6.11 -18.47 -7.67
C TYR A 263 7.58 -18.57 -8.10
N SER A 264 8.49 -17.98 -7.32
CA SER A 264 9.92 -17.90 -7.67
C SER A 264 10.62 -19.26 -7.69
N GLY A 265 10.03 -20.32 -7.12
CA GLY A 265 10.54 -21.69 -7.21
C GLY A 265 10.35 -22.36 -8.58
N ASP A 266 9.44 -21.84 -9.42
CA ASP A 266 9.21 -22.33 -10.79
C ASP A 266 10.06 -21.57 -11.83
N GLN A 267 10.77 -20.52 -11.42
CA GLN A 267 11.53 -19.63 -12.32
C GLN A 267 12.96 -20.11 -12.60
N ASP A 268 13.36 -21.30 -12.12
CA ASP A 268 14.68 -21.86 -12.46
C ASP A 268 14.67 -22.57 -13.83
N THR A 269 14.38 -21.80 -14.87
CA THR A 269 14.51 -22.24 -16.26
C THR A 269 15.97 -22.42 -16.68
N GLN A 270 16.93 -21.90 -15.91
CA GLN A 270 18.36 -22.17 -16.13
C GLN A 270 18.79 -23.54 -15.61
N VAL A 271 18.30 -23.98 -14.46
CA VAL A 271 18.55 -25.36 -13.98
C VAL A 271 17.83 -26.42 -14.82
N LEU A 272 16.63 -26.14 -15.36
CA LEU A 272 15.98 -27.06 -16.29
C LEU A 272 16.73 -27.17 -17.64
N ALA A 273 17.37 -26.11 -18.13
CA ALA A 273 18.16 -26.16 -19.36
C ALA A 273 19.50 -26.92 -19.17
N GLU A 274 20.17 -26.75 -18.02
CA GLU A 274 21.37 -27.52 -17.64
C GLU A 274 21.05 -29.03 -17.49
N TYR A 275 19.86 -29.36 -16.96
CA TYR A 275 19.41 -30.75 -16.76
C TYR A 275 18.95 -31.44 -18.06
N VAL A 276 18.45 -30.69 -19.05
CA VAL A 276 17.93 -31.25 -20.32
C VAL A 276 19.02 -31.34 -21.40
N TYR A 277 20.06 -30.49 -21.37
CA TYR A 277 21.09 -30.43 -22.42
C TYR A 277 22.53 -30.67 -21.95
N GLY A 278 22.79 -30.91 -20.66
CA GLY A 278 24.13 -30.97 -20.06
C GLY A 278 24.78 -32.35 -19.93
N ALA A 279 24.31 -33.38 -20.64
CA ALA A 279 24.90 -34.72 -20.56
C ALA A 279 25.08 -35.34 -21.94
N GLU A 280 26.06 -34.87 -22.70
CA GLU A 280 26.87 -35.70 -23.60
C GLU A 280 28.12 -34.94 -24.07
N ASP A 281 29.27 -35.50 -23.70
CA ASP A 281 30.53 -35.55 -24.45
C ASP A 281 31.75 -34.89 -23.78
N HIS A 282 32.45 -35.70 -22.98
CA HIS A 282 33.90 -35.67 -22.91
C HIS A 282 34.41 -37.07 -22.56
N GLN A 283 34.52 -37.92 -23.59
CA GLN A 283 35.53 -38.97 -23.59
C GLN A 283 35.93 -39.35 -25.02
N LEU A 284 36.98 -38.67 -25.53
CA LEU A 284 38.15 -39.24 -26.23
C LEU A 284 39.21 -38.15 -26.46
#